data_AF-A0A523ELX9-F1
#
_entry.id   AF-A0A523ELX9-F1
#
_cell.length_a   1.000
_cell.length_b   1.000
_cell.length_c   1.000
_cell.angle_alpha   90.00
_cell.angle_beta   90.00
_cell.angle_gamma   90.00
#
_symmetry.space_group_name_H-M   'P 1'
#
loop_
_entity.id
_entity.type
_entity.pdbx_description
1 polymer ?
#
loop_
_entity_poly.entity_id
_entity_poly.type
_entity_poly.pdbx_seq_one_letter_code
_entity_poly.pdbx_strand_id
1 'polypeptide(L)'
;MLPQRFRVAIFGCSVILCLGCDRPSEVPVRPVKIAELDVMGDVSPDGRYLTYVDWSTGDLALRDLDSGEDRHLTAKGSWLESSEWAEYSLISPDGVSVAYAWRREDGVYDLRLLEIDGSALRLLVRGDGLEYIAPRDWSPDGRQILAGFVKPNGEREIGQPRHRAPARQP
;
A
#
# COMPACT_ATOMS: atom_id res chain seq x y z
N MET A 1 -32.73 1.97 -7.12
CA MET A 1 -32.19 2.84 -6.05
C MET A 1 -31.19 2.03 -5.24
N LEU A 2 -29.90 2.31 -5.39
CA LEU A 2 -28.82 1.91 -4.47
C LEU A 2 -27.95 3.15 -4.25
N PRO A 3 -27.52 3.47 -3.02
CA PRO A 3 -26.64 4.61 -2.80
C PRO A 3 -25.23 4.25 -3.28
N GLN A 4 -24.73 5.02 -4.24
CA GLN A 4 -23.33 4.99 -4.66
C GLN A 4 -22.48 5.54 -3.51
N ARG A 5 -21.74 4.68 -2.82
CA ARG A 5 -20.68 5.11 -1.89
C ARG A 5 -19.42 5.35 -2.72
N PHE A 6 -19.11 6.61 -2.98
CA PHE A 6 -17.86 7.02 -3.59
C PHE A 6 -16.71 6.80 -2.61
N ARG A 7 -15.61 6.19 -3.07
CA ARG A 7 -14.34 6.12 -2.34
C ARG A 7 -13.37 7.11 -2.97
N VAL A 8 -12.74 7.92 -2.12
CA VAL A 8 -11.76 8.94 -2.47
C VAL A 8 -10.39 8.29 -2.49
N ALA A 9 -9.70 8.34 -3.63
CA ALA A 9 -8.28 7.98 -3.72
C ALA A 9 -7.43 9.18 -3.28
N ILE A 10 -6.54 8.98 -2.32
CA ILE A 10 -5.65 10.02 -1.80
C ILE A 10 -4.46 10.16 -2.77
N PHE A 11 -4.36 11.32 -3.41
CA PHE A 11 -3.13 11.79 -4.04
C PHE A 11 -2.44 12.77 -3.07
N GLY A 12 -1.11 12.73 -3.03
CA GLY A 12 -0.28 13.42 -2.04
C GLY A 12 -0.71 14.86 -1.70
N CYS A 13 -0.57 15.21 -0.42
CA CYS A 13 -0.84 16.52 0.19
C CYS A 13 -2.00 17.30 -0.46
N SER A 14 -3.26 16.96 -0.14
CA SER A 14 -4.39 17.87 -0.36
C SER A 14 -5.59 17.56 0.53
N VAL A 15 -6.28 18.64 0.88
CA VAL A 15 -7.48 18.73 1.72
C VAL A 15 -8.65 17.98 1.07
N ILE A 16 -9.42 17.26 1.88
CA ILE A 16 -10.65 16.55 1.48
C ILE A 16 -11.72 17.59 1.12
N LEU A 17 -12.07 17.72 -0.16
CA LEU A 17 -13.29 18.41 -0.60
C LEU A 17 -14.32 17.36 -1.02
N CYS A 18 -15.39 17.23 -0.23
CA CYS A 18 -16.55 16.44 -0.56
C CYS A 18 -17.41 17.23 -1.57
N LEU A 19 -17.28 16.94 -2.87
CA LEU A 19 -18.16 17.51 -3.89
C LEU A 19 -19.42 16.63 -4.00
N GLY A 20 -20.50 17.10 -3.38
CA GLY A 20 -21.81 16.43 -3.40
C GLY A 20 -22.79 16.90 -2.32
N CYS A 21 -22.36 17.70 -1.35
CA CYS A 21 -23.27 18.28 -0.35
C CYS A 21 -23.71 19.69 -0.77
N ASP A 22 -25.01 19.86 -1.02
CA ASP A 22 -25.65 21.17 -0.84
C ASP A 22 -25.48 21.56 0.63
N ARG A 23 -24.52 22.48 0.86
CA ARG A 23 -23.93 23.00 2.10
C ARG A 23 -22.54 22.39 2.39
N PRO A 24 -21.48 23.23 2.50
CA PRO A 24 -20.19 22.78 3.00
C PRO A 24 -20.36 22.41 4.48
N SER A 25 -20.59 21.13 4.77
CA SER A 25 -20.31 20.61 6.11
C SER A 25 -18.79 20.67 6.27
N GLU A 26 -18.30 21.47 7.20
CA GLU A 26 -16.92 21.39 7.67
C GLU A 26 -16.66 19.93 8.04
N VAL A 27 -15.90 19.22 7.20
CA VAL A 27 -15.44 17.87 7.53
C VAL A 27 -14.45 18.08 8.68
N PRO A 28 -14.72 17.60 9.91
CA PRO A 28 -13.78 17.74 11.00
C PRO A 28 -12.52 16.96 10.64
N VAL A 29 -11.48 17.68 10.22
CA VAL A 29 -10.14 17.11 10.03
C VAL A 29 -9.55 16.97 11.42
N ARG A 30 -9.28 15.75 11.86
CA ARG A 30 -8.45 15.50 13.04
C ARG A 30 -6.99 15.44 12.56
N PRO A 31 -6.19 16.52 12.71
CA PRO A 31 -4.79 16.46 12.32
C PRO A 31 -4.06 15.47 13.25
N VAL A 32 -3.60 14.35 12.68
CA VAL A 32 -2.67 13.45 13.36
C VAL A 32 -1.27 13.97 13.07
N LYS A 33 -0.51 14.31 14.12
CA LYS A 33 0.86 14.81 13.97
C LYS A 33 1.80 13.65 13.66
N ILE A 34 1.92 13.31 12.37
CA ILE A 34 2.82 12.27 11.84
C ILE A 34 4.22 12.81 11.51
N ALA A 35 4.74 13.77 12.31
CA ALA A 35 5.90 14.60 11.98
C ALA A 35 7.23 13.86 11.71
N GLU A 36 7.26 12.53 11.86
CA GLU A 36 8.43 11.67 11.68
C GLU A 36 8.16 10.43 10.82
N LEU A 37 6.93 10.26 10.31
CA LEU A 37 6.56 9.06 9.54
C LEU A 37 6.48 9.35 8.05
N ASP A 38 6.95 8.38 7.27
CA ASP A 38 6.95 8.41 5.82
C ASP A 38 5.51 8.45 5.24
N VAL A 39 5.33 9.17 4.14
CA VAL A 39 4.07 9.32 3.39
C VAL A 39 3.84 8.20 2.36
N MET A 40 4.71 7.20 2.32
CA MET A 40 4.61 6.04 1.42
C MET A 40 3.75 4.89 1.98
N GLY A 41 2.91 5.15 2.97
CA GLY A 41 1.91 4.20 3.44
C GLY A 41 0.49 4.75 3.43
N ASP A 42 -0.41 4.05 4.12
CA ASP A 42 -1.85 4.27 4.03
C ASP A 42 -2.52 4.17 5.40
N VAL A 43 -3.68 4.80 5.54
CA VAL A 43 -4.46 4.78 6.77
C VAL A 43 -5.59 3.77 6.62
N SER A 44 -5.83 2.96 7.65
CA SER A 44 -6.88 1.94 7.60
C SER A 44 -8.26 2.59 7.46
N PRO A 45 -9.24 1.91 6.85
CA PRO A 45 -10.57 2.48 6.63
C PRO A 45 -11.31 2.93 7.90
N ASP A 46 -11.01 2.31 9.04
CA ASP A 46 -11.53 2.69 10.36
C ASP A 46 -10.72 3.80 11.06
N GLY A 47 -9.62 4.24 10.45
CA GLY A 47 -8.74 5.28 10.97
C GLY A 47 -7.84 4.86 12.13
N ARG A 48 -7.79 3.56 12.45
CA ARG A 48 -7.02 3.05 13.59
C ARG A 48 -5.55 2.83 13.29
N TYR A 49 -5.20 2.44 12.07
CA TYR A 49 -3.84 2.04 11.72
C TYR A 49 -3.26 2.92 10.62
N LEU A 50 -1.94 3.11 10.67
CA LEU A 50 -1.16 3.74 9.61
C LEU A 50 0.00 2.81 9.25
N THR A 51 0.11 2.41 7.99
CA THR A 51 1.33 1.78 7.49
C THR A 51 2.34 2.84 7.10
N TYR A 52 3.63 2.51 7.19
CA TYR A 52 4.72 3.38 6.74
C TYR A 52 5.99 2.56 6.52
N VAL A 53 7.01 3.15 5.89
CA VAL A 53 8.35 2.54 5.80
C VAL A 53 9.18 3.00 6.99
N ASP A 54 9.67 2.05 7.78
CA ASP A 54 10.64 2.35 8.82
C ASP A 54 12.02 2.45 8.19
N TRP A 55 12.48 3.65 7.85
CA TRP A 55 13.78 3.88 7.21
C TRP A 55 14.99 3.53 8.09
N SER A 56 14.81 3.23 9.37
CA SER A 56 15.89 2.71 10.21
C SER A 56 16.26 1.27 9.86
N THR A 57 15.30 0.49 9.34
CA THR A 57 15.53 -0.89 8.90
C THR A 57 15.25 -1.09 7.42
N GLY A 58 14.26 -0.42 6.84
CA GLY A 58 13.71 -0.64 5.50
C GLY A 58 12.44 -1.50 5.50
N ASP A 59 11.96 -1.89 6.69
CA ASP A 59 10.77 -2.72 6.83
C ASP A 59 9.48 -1.92 6.66
N LEU A 60 8.43 -2.64 6.26
CA LEU A 60 7.07 -2.14 6.37
C LEU A 60 6.66 -2.17 7.84
N ALA A 61 6.20 -1.05 8.35
CA ALA A 61 5.75 -0.89 9.72
C ALA A 61 4.28 -0.46 9.79
N LEU A 62 3.67 -0.66 10.95
CA LEU A 62 2.31 -0.31 11.29
C LEU A 62 2.30 0.44 12.61
N ARG A 63 1.70 1.63 12.64
CA ARG A 63 1.38 2.38 13.85
C ARG A 63 -0.09 2.19 14.20
N ASP A 64 -0.38 1.82 15.44
CA ASP A 64 -1.71 1.98 16.03
C ASP A 64 -1.88 3.45 16.43
N LEU A 65 -2.84 4.14 15.83
CA LEU A 65 -3.09 5.57 16.00
C LEU A 65 -3.86 5.89 17.29
N ASP A 66 -4.45 4.89 17.95
CA ASP A 66 -5.08 5.06 19.25
C ASP A 66 -4.04 4.98 20.38
N SER A 67 -3.14 3.99 20.34
CA SER A 67 -2.11 3.81 21.38
C SER A 67 -0.81 4.55 21.08
N GLY A 68 -0.50 4.81 19.81
CA GLY A 68 0.79 5.32 19.35
C GLY A 68 1.89 4.26 19.25
N GLU A 69 1.57 2.98 19.44
CA GLU A 69 2.54 1.88 19.37
C GLU A 69 2.86 1.49 17.93
N ASP A 70 4.13 1.19 17.68
CA ASP A 70 4.64 0.72 16.39
C ASP A 70 4.97 -0.78 16.42
N ARG A 71 4.74 -1.45 15.30
CA ARG A 71 5.25 -2.80 15.03
C ARG A 71 5.66 -2.96 13.59
N HIS A 72 6.64 -3.82 13.33
CA HIS A 72 7.01 -4.20 11.97
C HIS A 72 6.07 -5.30 11.43
N LEU A 73 5.67 -5.16 10.16
CA LEU A 73 4.91 -6.17 9.40
C LEU A 73 5.83 -7.07 8.57
N THR A 74 7.03 -6.58 8.24
CA THR A 74 8.11 -7.37 7.64
C THR A 74 9.30 -7.41 8.59
N ALA A 75 10.21 -8.37 8.38
CA ALA A 75 11.41 -8.49 9.20
C ALA A 75 12.60 -8.94 8.34
N LYS A 76 13.10 -8.05 7.47
CA LYS A 76 14.31 -8.35 6.68
C LYS A 76 15.61 -8.20 7.47
N GLY A 77 15.54 -7.58 8.65
CA GLY A 77 16.71 -7.22 9.45
C GLY A 77 17.30 -5.86 9.08
N SER A 78 18.48 -5.57 9.65
CA SER A 78 19.16 -4.30 9.47
C SER A 78 19.63 -4.06 8.03
N TRP A 79 19.98 -2.81 7.70
CA TRP A 79 20.60 -2.47 6.42
C TRP A 79 21.95 -3.15 6.16
N LEU A 80 22.62 -3.66 7.21
CA LEU A 80 23.85 -4.46 7.08
C LEU A 80 23.55 -5.89 6.63
N GLU A 81 22.38 -6.42 6.96
CA GLU A 81 21.96 -7.79 6.66
C GLU A 81 21.27 -7.87 5.30
N SER A 82 20.50 -6.85 4.92
CA SER A 82 19.77 -6.81 3.66
C SER A 82 19.58 -5.39 3.14
N SER A 83 19.80 -5.23 1.83
CA SER A 83 19.56 -3.99 1.08
C SER A 83 18.17 -3.92 0.44
N GLU A 84 17.28 -4.86 0.76
CA GLU A 84 15.89 -4.83 0.34
C GLU A 84 15.09 -3.77 1.12
N TRP A 85 13.92 -3.34 0.65
CA TRP A 85 13.01 -2.52 1.46
C TRP A 85 11.57 -2.55 0.97
N ALA A 86 10.65 -2.23 1.87
CA ALA A 86 9.26 -1.97 1.53
C ALA A 86 9.08 -0.54 1.02
N GLU A 87 8.15 -0.35 0.09
CA GLU A 87 7.80 0.94 -0.46
C GLU A 87 6.31 0.94 -0.85
N TYR A 88 5.63 2.09 -0.81
CA TYR A 88 4.21 2.27 -1.17
C TYR A 88 3.28 1.13 -0.73
N SER A 89 2.65 1.29 0.42
CA SER A 89 1.67 0.32 0.93
C SER A 89 0.24 0.86 0.88
N LEU A 90 -0.73 -0.05 0.74
CA LEU A 90 -2.17 0.22 0.81
C LEU A 90 -2.85 -0.82 1.69
N ILE A 91 -3.70 -0.37 2.61
CA ILE A 91 -4.52 -1.25 3.45
C ILE A 91 -5.77 -1.63 2.68
N SER A 92 -6.17 -2.89 2.74
CA SER A 92 -7.36 -3.39 2.07
C SER A 92 -8.62 -2.74 2.62
N PRO A 93 -9.73 -2.70 1.86
CA PRO A 93 -10.93 -1.99 2.29
C PRO A 93 -11.66 -2.60 3.50
N ASP A 94 -11.36 -3.85 3.85
CA ASP A 94 -11.82 -4.52 5.07
C ASP A 94 -10.84 -4.35 6.24
N GLY A 95 -9.67 -3.72 6.02
CA GLY A 95 -8.66 -3.45 7.03
C GLY A 95 -7.80 -4.66 7.41
N VAL A 96 -7.90 -5.78 6.70
CA VAL A 96 -7.29 -7.05 7.11
C VAL A 96 -5.95 -7.31 6.43
N SER A 97 -5.77 -6.86 5.19
CA SER A 97 -4.56 -7.11 4.40
C SER A 97 -3.84 -5.83 3.99
N VAL A 98 -2.56 -5.93 3.68
CA VAL A 98 -1.71 -4.82 3.23
C VAL A 98 -0.97 -5.24 1.97
N ALA A 99 -1.24 -4.54 0.86
CA ALA A 99 -0.48 -4.67 -0.37
C ALA A 99 0.66 -3.65 -0.38
N TYR A 100 1.84 -4.04 -0.83
CA TYR A 100 3.01 -3.17 -0.81
C TYR A 100 4.01 -3.52 -1.91
N ALA A 101 4.79 -2.54 -2.35
CA ALA A 101 5.95 -2.78 -3.20
C ALA A 101 7.14 -3.21 -2.34
N TRP A 102 7.96 -4.11 -2.87
CA TRP A 102 9.16 -4.58 -2.20
C TRP A 102 10.34 -4.54 -3.17
N ARG A 103 11.31 -3.67 -2.90
CA ARG A 103 12.54 -3.66 -3.67
C ARG A 103 13.47 -4.75 -3.18
N ARG A 104 13.86 -5.62 -4.10
CA ARG A 104 14.83 -6.68 -3.87
C ARG A 104 16.27 -6.16 -3.96
N GLU A 105 17.23 -6.99 -3.58
CA GLU A 105 18.66 -6.66 -3.65
C GLU A 105 19.15 -6.41 -5.08
N ASP A 106 18.56 -7.11 -6.06
CA ASP A 106 18.83 -6.93 -7.48
C ASP A 106 18.22 -5.63 -8.05
N GLY A 107 17.53 -4.85 -7.22
CA GLY A 107 16.90 -3.58 -7.57
C GLY A 107 15.54 -3.70 -8.22
N VAL A 108 15.02 -4.92 -8.42
CA VAL A 108 13.69 -5.16 -8.98
C VAL A 108 12.64 -5.01 -7.88
N TYR A 109 11.49 -4.44 -8.22
CA TYR A 109 10.35 -4.30 -7.32
C TYR A 109 9.35 -5.45 -7.52
N ASP A 110 8.99 -6.14 -6.45
CA ASP A 110 7.87 -7.07 -6.42
C ASP A 110 6.62 -6.39 -5.86
N LEU A 111 5.43 -6.85 -6.27
CA LEU A 111 4.17 -6.54 -5.58
C LEU A 111 3.83 -7.67 -4.63
N ARG A 112 3.76 -7.38 -3.34
CA ARG A 112 3.52 -8.34 -2.27
C ARG A 112 2.27 -7.99 -1.46
N LEU A 113 1.76 -8.98 -0.74
CA LEU A 113 0.60 -8.90 0.12
C LEU A 113 0.89 -9.64 1.43
N LEU A 114 0.49 -9.07 2.56
CA LEU A 114 0.48 -9.75 3.86
C LEU A 114 -0.78 -9.36 4.62
N GLU A 115 -1.09 -10.07 5.69
CA GLU A 115 -2.17 -9.70 6.61
C GLU A 115 -1.65 -8.64 7.59
N ILE A 116 -2.54 -7.79 8.11
CA ILE A 116 -2.19 -6.64 8.97
C ILE A 116 -1.52 -7.04 10.29
N ASP A 117 -1.61 -8.32 10.67
CA ASP A 117 -0.88 -8.92 11.79
C ASP A 117 0.56 -9.35 11.45
N GLY A 118 1.00 -9.15 10.21
CA GLY A 118 2.32 -9.54 9.68
C GLY A 118 2.36 -10.97 9.13
N SER A 119 1.25 -11.70 9.16
CA SER A 119 1.20 -13.10 8.72
C SER A 119 0.83 -13.27 7.23
N ALA A 120 0.82 -14.52 6.79
CA ALA A 120 0.35 -14.97 5.48
C ALA A 120 0.87 -14.15 4.27
N LEU A 121 2.17 -13.83 4.30
CA LEU A 121 2.90 -13.21 3.19
C LEU A 121 2.70 -13.98 1.87
N ARG A 122 2.38 -13.24 0.81
CA ARG A 122 2.15 -13.74 -0.55
C ARG A 122 2.80 -12.81 -1.57
N LEU A 123 3.46 -13.40 -2.57
CA LEU A 123 3.91 -12.68 -3.77
C LEU A 123 2.75 -12.61 -4.77
N LEU A 124 2.30 -11.40 -5.12
CA LEU A 124 1.24 -11.20 -6.11
C LEU A 124 1.78 -11.07 -7.53
N VAL A 125 2.86 -10.29 -7.68
CA VAL A 125 3.53 -10.08 -8.96
C VAL A 125 5.03 -10.08 -8.73
N ARG A 126 5.73 -10.91 -9.49
CA ARG A 126 7.19 -10.83 -9.62
C ARG A 126 7.54 -9.76 -10.66
N GLY A 127 8.38 -8.80 -10.29
CA GLY A 127 8.68 -7.64 -11.13
C GLY A 127 9.67 -7.86 -12.26
N ASP A 128 10.04 -9.10 -12.58
CA ASP A 128 11.12 -9.36 -13.54
C ASP A 128 10.77 -8.74 -14.91
N GLY A 129 11.68 -7.90 -15.42
CA GLY A 129 11.46 -7.14 -16.66
C GLY A 129 10.68 -5.84 -16.52
N LEU A 130 10.38 -5.41 -15.29
CA LEU A 130 9.87 -4.09 -14.96
C LEU A 130 10.97 -3.26 -14.28
N GLU A 131 10.98 -1.96 -14.54
CA GLU A 131 11.77 -1.01 -13.77
C GLU A 131 11.14 -0.77 -12.40
N TYR A 132 9.80 -0.78 -12.35
CA TYR A 132 9.06 -0.45 -11.16
C TYR A 132 7.65 -1.05 -11.14
N ILE A 133 7.13 -1.39 -9.96
CA ILE A 133 5.73 -1.74 -9.74
C ILE A 133 5.30 -1.37 -8.31
N ALA A 134 4.10 -0.81 -8.16
CA ALA A 134 3.52 -0.50 -6.85
C ALA A 134 1.98 -0.58 -6.87
N PRO A 135 1.35 -0.87 -5.72
CA PRO A 135 -0.10 -0.79 -5.60
C PRO A 135 -0.55 0.67 -5.70
N ARG A 136 -1.72 0.89 -6.30
CA ARG A 136 -2.31 2.23 -6.52
C ARG A 136 -3.71 2.38 -5.94
N ASP A 137 -4.49 1.30 -5.95
CA ASP A 137 -5.81 1.28 -5.31
C ASP A 137 -6.30 -0.16 -5.10
N TRP A 138 -7.35 -0.32 -4.30
CA TRP A 138 -8.10 -1.56 -4.13
C TRP A 138 -9.48 -1.46 -4.79
N SER A 139 -9.95 -2.56 -5.38
CA SER A 139 -11.36 -2.64 -5.76
C SER A 139 -12.24 -2.53 -4.52
N PRO A 140 -13.47 -1.98 -4.63
CA PRO A 140 -14.27 -1.77 -3.44
C PRO A 140 -14.62 -3.02 -2.64
N ASP A 141 -14.67 -4.17 -3.32
CA ASP A 141 -14.92 -5.49 -2.74
C ASP A 141 -13.65 -6.17 -2.19
N GLY A 142 -12.48 -5.53 -2.27
CA GLY A 142 -11.20 -6.04 -1.77
C GLY A 142 -10.60 -7.19 -2.59
N ARG A 143 -11.18 -7.54 -3.75
CA ARG A 143 -10.77 -8.73 -4.52
C ARG A 143 -9.70 -8.46 -5.57
N GLN A 144 -9.44 -7.20 -5.88
CA GLN A 144 -8.51 -6.78 -6.91
C GLN A 144 -7.69 -5.60 -6.43
N ILE A 145 -6.47 -5.52 -6.93
CA ILE A 145 -5.56 -4.39 -6.71
C ILE A 145 -5.32 -3.74 -8.07
N LEU A 146 -5.37 -2.42 -8.13
CA LEU A 146 -4.84 -1.65 -9.24
C LEU A 146 -3.35 -1.44 -9.01
N ALA A 147 -2.50 -1.80 -9.97
CA ALA A 147 -1.06 -1.59 -9.90
C ALA A 147 -0.60 -0.65 -11.01
N GLY A 148 0.36 0.22 -10.70
CA GLY A 148 1.10 1.01 -11.68
C GLY A 148 2.48 0.42 -11.85
N PHE A 149 2.95 0.30 -13.09
CA PHE A 149 4.26 -0.25 -13.40
C PHE A 149 4.98 0.55 -14.50
N VAL A 150 6.30 0.46 -14.49
CA VAL A 150 7.18 1.11 -15.47
C VAL A 150 8.00 0.04 -16.17
N LYS A 151 8.00 0.06 -17.50
CA LYS A 151 8.80 -0.84 -18.32
C LYS A 151 10.19 -0.24 -18.57
N PRO A 152 11.20 -1.06 -18.92
CA PRO A 152 12.57 -0.59 -19.16
C PRO A 152 12.73 0.45 -20.28
N ASN A 153 11.75 0.58 -21.18
CA ASN A 153 11.70 1.62 -22.21
C ASN A 153 11.14 2.96 -21.69
N GLY A 154 10.87 3.07 -20.38
CA GLY A 154 10.29 4.24 -19.72
C GLY A 154 8.77 4.35 -19.83
N GLU A 155 8.10 3.42 -20.51
CA GLU A 155 6.64 3.44 -20.62
C GLU A 155 5.98 3.14 -19.27
N ARG A 156 5.08 4.02 -18.86
CA ARG A 156 4.28 3.88 -17.63
C ARG A 156 2.91 3.34 -17.98
N GLU A 157 2.51 2.26 -17.33
CA GLU A 157 1.21 1.62 -17.51
C GLU A 157 0.53 1.41 -16.15
N ILE A 158 -0.81 1.41 -16.17
CA ILE A 158 -1.65 1.08 -15.02
C ILE A 158 -2.52 -0.10 -15.43
N GLY A 159 -2.60 -1.11 -14.59
CA GLY A 159 -3.38 -2.31 -14.87
C GLY A 159 -3.68 -3.14 -13.63
N GLN A 160 -4.57 -4.10 -13.78
CA GLN A 160 -4.80 -5.11 -12.75
C GLN A 160 -3.77 -6.23 -12.89
N PRO A 161 -3.03 -6.58 -11.83
CA PRO A 161 -2.13 -7.70 -11.87
C PRO A 161 -2.94 -8.99 -12.03
N ARG A 162 -2.69 -9.70 -13.12
CA ARG A 162 -3.30 -11.00 -13.39
C ARG A 162 -2.36 -12.08 -12.89
N HIS A 163 -2.81 -12.87 -11.93
CA HIS A 163 -2.09 -14.07 -11.51
C HIS A 163 -2.00 -15.05 -12.68
N ARG A 164 -0.82 -15.18 -13.30
CA ARG A 164 -0.58 -16.22 -14.32
C ARG A 164 -0.29 -17.51 -13.56
N ALA A 165 -1.24 -18.44 -13.56
CA ALA A 165 -0.98 -19.78 -13.03
C ALA A 165 0.22 -20.41 -13.77
N PRO A 166 1.10 -21.16 -13.08
CA PRO A 166 2.19 -21.86 -13.74
C PRO A 166 1.60 -22.81 -14.79
N ALA A 167 2.18 -22.78 -15.99
CA ALA A 167 1.81 -23.71 -17.05
C ALA A 167 1.99 -25.15 -16.53
N ARG A 168 0.93 -25.97 -16.58
CA ARG A 168 1.08 -27.41 -16.42
C ARG A 168 2.00 -27.89 -17.55
N GLN A 169 3.18 -28.40 -17.18
CA GLN A 169 3.99 -29.15 -18.13
C GLN A 169 3.27 -30.47 -18.47
N PRO A 170 3.36 -30.94 -19.74
CA PRO A 170 2.71 -32.16 -20.19
C PRO A 170 3.27 -33.43 -19.54
#